data_AF-A0A9D3M6B7-F1
#
_entry.id   AF-A0A9D3M6B7-F1
#
_cell.length_a   1.000
_cell.length_b   1.000
_cell.length_c   1.000
_cell.angle_alpha   90.00
_cell.angle_beta   90.00
_cell.angle_gamma   90.00
#
_symmetry.space_group_name_H-M   'P 1'
#
loop_
_entity.id
_entity.type
_entity.pdbx_description
1 polymer ?
#
loop_
_entity_poly.entity_id
_entity_poly.type
_entity_poly.pdbx_seq_one_letter_code
_entity_poly.pdbx_strand_id
1 'polypeptide(L)' 'MGKINSLPFKTIQHSITAQDHQPTPDSCVLSMVVGQLKADEDQVMGFHQMFLLKNIDNKWICCNEVFRLSLHNFGS' A
#
# COMPACT_ATOMS: atom_id res chain seq x y z
N MET A 1 -14.65 -2.92 4.77
CA MET A 1 -14.02 -2.00 5.75
C MET A 1 -13.57 -2.68 7.05
N GLY A 2 -14.12 -3.84 7.45
CA GLY A 2 -13.81 -4.46 8.76
C GLY A 2 -12.32 -4.68 9.05
N LYS A 3 -11.52 -5.11 8.06
CA LYS A 3 -10.09 -5.39 8.28
C LYS A 3 -9.25 -4.13 8.58
N ILE A 4 -9.43 -3.05 7.82
CA ILE A 4 -8.68 -1.80 8.02
C ILE A 4 -9.04 -1.18 9.38
N ASN A 5 -10.33 -1.17 9.72
CA ASN A 5 -10.81 -0.65 11.00
C ASN A 5 -10.39 -1.51 12.21
N SER A 6 -10.00 -2.77 11.98
CA SER A 6 -9.55 -3.68 13.05
C SER A 6 -8.05 -3.60 13.37
N LEU A 7 -7.29 -2.77 12.66
CA LEU A 7 -5.84 -2.67 12.87
C LEU A 7 -5.55 -2.04 14.25
N PRO A 8 -4.61 -2.61 15.05
CA PRO A 8 -4.44 -2.27 16.46
C PRO A 8 -3.55 -1.04 16.68
N PHE A 9 -3.75 0.04 15.93
CA PHE A 9 -3.07 1.33 16.12
C PHE A 9 -4.10 2.45 16.21
N LYS A 10 -3.76 3.54 16.91
CA LYS A 10 -4.65 4.73 17.01
C LYS A 10 -4.34 5.76 15.93
N THR A 11 -3.07 5.89 15.59
CA THR A 11 -2.53 6.85 14.63
C THR A 11 -1.54 6.15 13.71
N ILE A 12 -1.51 6.57 12.45
CA ILE A 12 -0.55 6.07 11.48
C ILE A 12 -0.14 7.20 10.55
N GLN A 13 1.16 7.32 10.31
CA GLN A 13 1.73 8.27 9.35
C GLN A 13 2.51 7.50 8.29
N HIS A 14 2.27 7.82 7.02
CA HIS A 14 3.04 7.29 5.89
C HIS A 14 3.90 8.39 5.28
N SER A 15 5.09 8.02 4.82
CA SER A 15 6.02 8.85 4.05
C SER A 15 6.40 8.08 2.79
N ILE A 16 6.05 8.62 1.62
CA ILE A 16 6.31 7.98 0.34
C ILE A 16 7.75 8.26 -0.08
N THR A 17 8.53 7.21 -0.33
CA THR A 17 9.90 7.32 -0.86
C THR A 17 9.88 7.34 -2.38
N ALA A 18 9.11 6.43 -2.99
CA ALA A 18 8.96 6.30 -4.43
C ALA A 18 7.57 5.76 -4.81
N GLN A 19 7.12 6.11 -6.00
CA GLN A 19 5.92 5.57 -6.62
C GLN A 19 6.12 5.41 -8.11
N ASP A 20 5.69 4.26 -8.64
CA ASP A 20 5.79 3.92 -10.05
C ASP A 20 4.40 3.55 -10.57
N HIS A 21 4.07 3.99 -11.79
CA HIS A 21 2.76 3.78 -12.40
C HIS A 21 2.90 3.27 -13.83
N GLN A 22 2.18 2.21 -14.16
CA GLN A 22 2.20 1.61 -15.49
C GLN A 22 0.78 1.30 -15.98
N PRO A 23 0.47 1.55 -17.25
CA PRO A 23 -0.75 1.00 -17.85
C PRO A 23 -0.62 -0.52 -17.99
N THR A 24 -1.74 -1.22 -17.83
CA THR A 24 -1.83 -2.65 -18.16
C THR A 24 -2.55 -2.85 -19.49
N PRO A 25 -2.40 -4.03 -20.15
CA PRO A 25 -3.11 -4.32 -21.39
C PRO A 25 -4.64 -4.17 -21.30
N ASP A 26 -5.22 -4.41 -20.12
CA ASP A 26 -6.68 -4.32 -19.87
C ASP A 26 -7.16 -2.89 -19.53
N SER A 27 -6.36 -1.87 -19.87
CA SER A 27 -6.67 -0.46 -19.56
C SER A 27 -6.80 -0.17 -18.05
N CYS A 28 -6.12 -0.96 -17.22
CA CYS A 28 -5.94 -0.65 -15.80
C CYS A 28 -4.64 0.15 -15.60
N VAL A 29 -4.46 0.69 -14.39
CA VAL A 29 -3.21 1.30 -13.93
C VAL A 29 -2.68 0.48 -12.77
N LEU A 30 -1.50 -0.11 -12.94
CA LEU A 30 -0.73 -0.73 -11.86
C LEU A 30 0.11 0.36 -11.20
N SER A 31 -0.04 0.53 -9.88
CA SER A 31 0.76 1.45 -9.07
C SER A 31 1.50 0.70 -7.99
N MET A 32 2.81 0.92 -7.88
CA MET A 32 3.64 0.41 -6.79
C MET A 32 4.13 1.59 -5.96
N VAL A 33 4.04 1.46 -4.64
CA VAL A 33 4.49 2.45 -3.66
C VAL A 33 5.50 1.79 -2.74
N VAL A 34 6.64 2.45 -2.55
CA VAL A 34 7.63 2.10 -1.54
C VAL A 34 7.78 3.29 -0.62
N GLY A 35 7.75 3.04 0.68
CA GLY A 35 7.83 4.12 1.65
C GLY A 35 8.16 3.64 3.05
N GLN A 36 7.99 4.55 3.98
CA GLN A 36 8.10 4.31 5.41
C GLN A 36 6.79 4.66 6.09
N LEU A 37 6.47 3.98 7.19
CA LEU A 37 5.35 4.31 8.05
C LEU A 37 5.74 4.28 9.52
N LYS A 38 5.02 5.05 10.33
CA LYS A 38 5.07 5.03 11.79
C LYS A 38 3.65 4.84 12.31
N ALA A 39 3.43 3.77 13.07
CA ALA A 39 2.18 3.55 13.79
C ALA A 39 2.40 3.97 15.25
N ASP A 40 1.56 4.88 15.76
CA ASP A 40 1.68 5.42 17.11
C ASP A 40 3.11 5.86 17.46
N GLU A 41 3.68 5.33 18.55
CA GLU A 41 5.07 5.59 18.98
C GLU A 41 6.04 4.46 18.62
N ASP A 42 5.62 3.53 17.76
CA ASP A 42 6.47 2.44 17.29
C ASP A 42 7.62 2.96 16.40
N GLN A 43 8.58 2.08 16.12
CA GLN A 43 9.66 2.36 15.20
C GLN A 43 9.14 2.61 13.78
N VAL A 44 9.82 3.50 13.05
CA VAL A 44 9.61 3.68 11.61
C VAL A 44 9.95 2.39 10.87
N MET A 45 9.00 1.88 10.09
CA MET A 45 9.14 0.66 9.30
C MET A 45 9.02 0.96 7.81
N GLY A 46 9.77 0.24 6.98
CA GLY A 46 9.55 0.24 5.53
C GLY A 46 8.27 -0.51 5.16
N PHE A 47 7.64 -0.12 4.05
CA PHE A 47 6.53 -0.87 3.47
C PHE A 47 6.58 -0.86 1.94
N HIS A 48 5.91 -1.86 1.35
CA HIS A 48 5.58 -1.93 -0.06
C HIS A 48 4.06 -2.05 -0.19
N GLN A 49 3.46 -1.26 -1.07
CA GLN A 49 2.03 -1.34 -1.36
C GLN A 49 1.80 -1.30 -2.87
N MET A 50 0.92 -2.16 -3.37
CA MET A 50 0.54 -2.19 -4.78
C MET A 50 -0.96 -2.03 -4.93
N PHE A 51 -1.34 -1.26 -5.95
CA PHE A 51 -2.73 -1.00 -6.32
C PHE A 51 -2.94 -1.33 -7.80
N LEU A 52 -4.00 -2.07 -8.10
CA LEU A 52 -4.52 -2.18 -9.48
C LEU A 52 -5.78 -1.35 -9.59
N LEU A 53 -5.71 -0.27 -10.36
CA LEU A 53 -6.81 0.67 -10.57
C LEU A 53 -7.51 0.37 -11.90
N LYS A 54 -8.83 0.26 -11.89
CA LYS A 54 -9.64 0.10 -13.10
C LYS A 54 -10.61 1.25 -13.26
N ASN A 55 -10.77 1.75 -14.48
CA ASN A 55 -11.82 2.72 -14.78
C ASN A 55 -13.12 1.98 -15.13
N ILE A 56 -14.21 2.29 -14.42
CA ILE A 56 -15.56 1.80 -14.68
C ILE A 56 -16.48 3.02 -14.67
N ASP A 57 -17.21 3.25 -15.76
CA ASP A 57 -18.14 4.39 -15.90
C ASP A 57 -17.50 5.75 -15.55
N ASN A 58 -16.30 6.01 -16.08
CA ASN A 58 -15.49 7.21 -15.80
C ASN A 58 -15.08 7.37 -14.32
N LYS A 59 -15.08 6.29 -13.53
CA LYS A 59 -14.65 6.28 -12.12
C LYS A 59 -13.50 5.28 -11.94
N TRP A 60 -12.42 5.74 -11.32
CA TRP A 60 -11.32 4.86 -10.94
C TRP A 60 -11.63 4.14 -9.63
N ILE A 61 -11.53 2.81 -9.65
CA ILE A 61 -11.68 1.97 -8.48
C ILE A 61 -10.41 1.15 -8.24
N CYS A 62 -10.10 0.87 -6.98
CA CYS A 62 -9.03 -0.06 -6.62
C CYS A 62 -9.57 -1.50 -6.64
N CYS A 63 -9.20 -2.27 -7.66
CA CYS A 63 -9.62 -3.66 -7.81
C CYS A 63 -8.79 -4.62 -6.95
N ASN A 64 -7.50 -4.33 -6.80
CA ASN A 64 -6.58 -5.12 -5.99
C ASN A 64 -5.70 -4.21 -5.18
N GLU A 65 -5.50 -4.57 -3.91
CA GLU A 65 -4.59 -3.93 -2.99
C GLU A 65 -3.74 -5.00 -2.32
N VAL A 66 -2.42 -4.82 -2.34
CA VAL A 66 -1.48 -5.67 -1.61
C VAL A 66 -0.60 -4.77 -0.76
N PHE A 67 -0.50 -5.07 0.53
CA PHE A 67 0.34 -4.33 1.47
C PHE A 67 1.28 -5.30 2.20
N ARG A 68 2.55 -4.91 2.36
CA ARG A 68 3.54 -5.69 3.12
C ARG A 68 4.53 -4.77 3.81
N LEU A 69 4.80 -5.03 5.10
CA LEU A 69 5.92 -4.42 5.80
C LEU A 69 7.25 -4.99 5.29
N SER A 70 8.25 -4.12 5.12
CA SER A 70 9.61 -4.48 4.73
C SER A 70 10.39 -5.02 5.93
N LEU A 71 9.96 -6.18 6.43
CA LEU A 71 10.61 -6.90 7.53
C LEU A 71 11.58 -7.93 6.95
N HIS A 72 12.82 -7.93 7.44
CA HIS A 72 13.76 -9.00 7.13
C HIS A 72 13.51 -10.19 8.06
N ASN A 73 13.34 -11.39 7.49
CA ASN A 73 13.37 -12.63 8.25
C ASN A 73 14.83 -13.03 8.49
N PHE A 74 15.54 -12.36 9.40
CA PHE A 74 16.83 -12.87 9.88
C PHE A 74 16.56 -13.86 11.02
N GLY A 75 16.35 -15.13 10.67
CA GLY A 75 16.07 -16.18 11.64
C GLY A 75 15.83 -17.54 11.00
N SER A 76 16.90 -18.30 10.79
CA SER A 76 16.99 -19.76 10.96
C SER A 76 18.46 -20.15 10.96
#